data_AF-A0A3E0VAY6-F1
#
_entry.id   AF-A0A3E0VAY6-F1
#
_cell.length_a   1.000
_cell.length_b   1.000
_cell.length_c   1.000
_cell.angle_alpha   90.00
_cell.angle_beta   90.00
_cell.angle_gamma   90.00
#
_symmetry.space_group_name_H-M   'P 1'
#
loop_
_entity.id
_entity.type
_entity.pdbx_description
1 polymer ?
#
loop_
_entity_poly.entity_id
_entity_poly.type
_entity_poly.pdbx_seq_one_letter_code
_entity_poly.pdbx_strand_id
1 'polypeptide(L)'
;MSDVLIDPQTAAEKARALLQAETDAKVEAVRTLANAANDADDAEARAKEAMAVHDVAWKAALSAGWSEKDLRATGVRAPGQAGRRARTRAAAASKDPAGSTES
;
A
#
# COMPACT_ATOMS: atom_id res chain seq x y z
N MET A 1 -41.54 30.92 21.78
CA MET A 1 -40.41 30.60 20.89
C MET A 1 -39.24 31.41 21.39
N SER A 2 -38.34 30.78 22.16
CA SER A 2 -37.21 31.49 22.77
C SER A 2 -36.11 31.62 21.75
N ASP A 3 -35.85 32.84 21.32
CA ASP A 3 -34.73 33.16 20.45
C ASP A 3 -33.44 32.95 21.25
N VAL A 4 -32.72 31.87 20.94
CA VAL A 4 -31.43 31.57 21.57
C VAL A 4 -30.41 32.48 20.92
N LEU A 5 -30.19 33.65 21.53
CA LEU A 5 -29.11 34.55 21.13
C LEU A 5 -27.78 33.81 21.27
N ILE A 6 -27.18 33.45 20.13
CA ILE A 6 -25.86 32.79 20.08
C ILE A 6 -24.80 33.84 20.39
N ASP A 7 -23.98 33.59 21.42
CA ASP A 7 -22.81 34.42 21.71
C ASP A 7 -21.78 34.34 20.56
N PRO A 8 -21.42 35.48 19.92
CA PRO A 8 -20.54 35.48 18.76
C PRO A 8 -19.12 34.98 19.08
N GLN A 9 -18.61 35.19 20.30
CA GLN A 9 -17.28 34.69 20.67
C GLN A 9 -17.27 33.17 20.76
N THR A 10 -18.25 32.60 21.46
CA THR A 10 -18.43 31.14 21.54
C THR A 10 -18.61 30.51 20.15
N ALA A 11 -19.35 31.16 19.24
CA ALA A 11 -19.50 30.69 17.87
C ALA A 11 -18.17 30.72 17.09
N ALA A 12 -17.39 31.79 17.23
CA ALA A 12 -16.08 31.93 16.60
C ALA A 12 -15.06 30.90 17.12
N GLU A 13 -15.05 30.62 18.43
CA GLU A 13 -14.20 29.59 19.02
C GLU A 13 -14.54 28.19 18.50
N LYS A 14 -15.83 27.85 18.41
CA LYS A 14 -16.28 26.58 17.82
C LYS A 14 -15.88 26.46 16.36
N ALA A 15 -16.06 27.52 15.57
CA ALA A 15 -15.64 27.53 14.17
C ALA A 15 -14.12 27.32 14.03
N ARG A 16 -13.32 27.97 14.87
CA ARG A 16 -11.86 27.78 14.90
C ARG A 16 -11.48 26.36 15.27
N ALA A 17 -12.11 25.78 16.29
CA ALA A 17 -11.85 24.40 16.70
C ALA A 17 -12.14 23.40 15.58
N LEU A 18 -13.23 23.60 14.83
CA LEU A 18 -13.57 22.76 13.67
C LEU A 18 -12.53 22.88 12.56
N LEU A 19 -12.12 24.11 12.22
CA LEU A 19 -11.10 24.36 11.19
C LEU A 19 -9.74 23.79 11.58
N GLN A 20 -9.38 23.88 12.87
CA GLN A 20 -8.14 23.32 13.39
C GLN A 20 -8.17 21.78 13.29
N ALA A 21 -9.25 21.14 13.74
CA ALA A 21 -9.40 19.69 13.64
C ALA A 21 -9.35 19.19 12.18
N GLU A 22 -9.97 19.92 11.25
CA GLU A 22 -9.88 19.60 9.82
C GLU A 22 -8.45 19.75 9.28
N THR A 23 -7.76 20.80 9.69
CA THR A 23 -6.35 21.03 9.32
C THR A 23 -5.45 19.91 9.86
N ASP A 24 -5.61 19.54 11.13
CA ASP A 24 -4.85 18.48 11.76
C ASP A 24 -5.07 17.14 11.06
N ALA A 25 -6.31 16.83 10.69
CA ALA A 25 -6.63 15.63 9.92
C ALA A 25 -5.96 15.62 8.53
N LYS A 26 -5.91 16.77 7.85
CA LYS A 26 -5.19 16.89 6.56
C LYS A 26 -3.69 16.71 6.74
N VAL A 27 -3.11 17.28 7.79
CA VAL A 27 -1.67 17.14 8.09
C VAL A 27 -1.33 15.68 8.37
N GLU A 28 -2.12 14.97 9.18
CA GLU A 28 -1.90 13.54 9.45
C GLU A 28 -2.08 12.66 8.21
N ALA A 29 -3.03 13.00 7.32
CA ALA A 29 -3.17 12.32 6.03
C ALA A 29 -1.91 12.48 5.17
N VAL A 30 -1.35 13.69 5.08
CA VAL A 30 -0.10 13.96 4.35
C VAL A 30 1.08 13.21 4.98
N ARG A 31 1.17 13.19 6.32
CA ARG A 31 2.21 12.43 7.02
C ARG A 31 2.14 10.94 6.71
N THR A 32 0.93 10.38 6.73
CA THR A 32 0.69 8.97 6.39
C THR A 32 1.09 8.68 4.95
N LEU A 33 0.74 9.56 4.02
CA LEU A 33 1.12 9.42 2.62
C LEU A 33 2.64 9.46 2.42
N ALA A 34 3.33 10.40 3.09
CA ALA A 34 4.78 10.51 3.01
C ALA A 34 5.48 9.24 3.54
N ASN A 35 5.00 8.69 4.67
CA ASN A 35 5.52 7.44 5.20
C ASN A 35 5.29 6.28 4.22
N ALA A 36 4.08 6.15 3.67
CA ALA A 36 3.76 5.11 2.70
C ALA A 36 4.60 5.22 1.42
N ALA A 37 4.90 6.44 0.96
CA ALA A 37 5.79 6.68 -0.18
C ALA A 37 7.22 6.21 0.12
N ASN A 38 7.76 6.61 1.28
CA ASN A 38 9.09 6.18 1.71
C ASN A 38 9.17 4.65 1.81
N ASP A 39 8.16 3.99 2.41
CA ASP A 39 8.12 2.54 2.52
C ASP A 39 8.07 1.84 1.15
N ALA A 40 7.37 2.44 0.18
CA ALA A 40 7.30 1.94 -1.19
C ALA A 40 8.65 2.06 -1.91
N ASP A 41 9.32 3.21 -1.78
CA ASP A 41 10.65 3.43 -2.36
C ASP A 41 11.69 2.46 -1.77
N ASP A 42 11.64 2.27 -0.44
CA ASP A 42 12.45 1.31 0.30
C ASP A 42 12.22 -0.13 -0.19
N ALA A 43 10.96 -0.51 -0.38
CA ALA A 43 10.60 -1.83 -0.89
C ALA A 43 11.09 -2.03 -2.33
N GLU A 44 11.01 -1.00 -3.17
CA GLU A 44 11.54 -1.03 -4.54
C GLU A 44 13.06 -1.17 -4.54
N ALA A 45 13.77 -0.43 -3.70
CA ALA A 45 15.22 -0.55 -3.54
C ALA A 45 15.63 -1.97 -3.13
N ARG A 46 14.95 -2.55 -2.12
CA ARG A 46 15.19 -3.94 -1.69
C ARG A 46 14.88 -4.95 -2.80
N ALA A 47 13.83 -4.72 -3.59
CA ALA A 47 13.48 -5.59 -4.71
C ALA A 47 14.57 -5.55 -5.80
N LYS A 48 15.09 -4.36 -6.13
CA LYS A 48 16.20 -4.18 -7.09
C LYS A 48 17.45 -4.90 -6.63
N GLU A 49 17.83 -4.74 -5.35
CA GLU A 49 18.98 -5.42 -4.77
C GLU A 49 18.82 -6.94 -4.81
N ALA A 50 17.66 -7.46 -4.41
CA ALA A 50 17.37 -8.88 -4.48
C ALA A 50 17.44 -9.43 -5.92
N MET A 51 16.99 -8.67 -6.92
CA MET A 51 17.12 -9.04 -8.33
C MET A 51 18.59 -9.04 -8.78
N ALA A 52 19.40 -8.08 -8.35
CA ALA A 52 20.82 -8.02 -8.67
C ALA A 52 21.58 -9.21 -8.07
N VAL A 53 21.33 -9.53 -6.79
CA VAL A 53 21.90 -10.71 -6.13
C VAL A 53 21.50 -12.00 -6.86
N HIS A 54 20.24 -12.12 -7.27
CA HIS A 54 19.76 -13.28 -8.01
C HIS A 54 20.45 -13.41 -9.39
N ASP A 55 20.66 -12.31 -10.11
CA ASP A 55 21.38 -12.31 -11.39
C ASP A 55 22.85 -12.72 -11.23
N VAL A 56 23.52 -12.20 -10.20
CA VAL A 56 24.89 -12.61 -9.85
C VAL A 56 24.96 -14.10 -9.52
N ALA A 57 24.03 -14.61 -8.70
CA ALA A 57 23.97 -16.02 -8.34
C ALA A 57 23.71 -16.93 -9.55
N TRP A 58 22.82 -16.51 -10.46
CA TRP A 58 22.55 -17.24 -11.71
C TRP A 58 23.79 -17.31 -12.60
N LYS A 59 24.47 -16.18 -12.80
CA LYS A 59 25.73 -16.13 -13.57
C LYS A 59 26.81 -16.98 -12.94
N ALA A 60 26.95 -16.96 -11.61
CA ALA A 60 27.91 -17.80 -10.90
C ALA A 60 27.63 -19.29 -11.10
N ALA A 61 26.36 -19.70 -11.12
CA ALA A 61 25.98 -21.08 -11.42
C ALA A 61 26.35 -21.48 -12.85
N LEU A 62 26.11 -20.61 -13.84
CA LEU A 62 26.56 -20.83 -15.22
C LEU A 62 28.09 -20.93 -15.32
N SER A 63 28.83 -20.07 -14.62
CA SER A 63 30.30 -20.12 -14.55
C SER A 63 30.82 -21.37 -13.85
N ALA A 64 30.06 -21.95 -12.93
CA ALA A 64 30.36 -23.24 -12.30
C ALA A 64 30.09 -24.45 -13.20
N GLY A 65 29.67 -24.23 -14.46
CA GLY A 65 29.46 -25.28 -15.46
C GLY A 65 28.03 -25.81 -15.53
N TRP A 66 27.08 -25.22 -14.80
CA TRP A 66 25.67 -25.57 -14.97
C TRP A 66 25.12 -25.02 -16.27
N SER A 67 24.32 -25.81 -16.98
CA SER A 67 23.54 -25.30 -18.10
C SER A 67 22.22 -24.69 -17.59
N GLU A 68 21.68 -23.70 -18.31
CA GLU A 68 20.37 -23.14 -17.97
C GLU A 68 19.25 -24.20 -17.93
N LYS A 69 19.37 -25.24 -18.74
CA LYS A 69 18.42 -26.36 -18.78
C LYS A 69 18.46 -27.13 -17.47
N ASP A 70 19.64 -27.41 -16.94
CA ASP A 70 19.80 -28.14 -15.69
C ASP A 70 19.34 -27.30 -14.50
N LEU A 71 19.68 -26.00 -14.48
CA LEU A 71 19.18 -25.06 -13.46
C LEU A 71 17.66 -24.93 -13.48
N ARG A 72 17.03 -24.94 -14.66
CA ARG A 72 15.55 -24.97 -14.75
C ARG A 72 14.96 -26.32 -14.37
N ALA A 73 15.65 -27.42 -14.66
CA ALA A 73 15.22 -28.76 -14.26
C ALA A 73 15.21 -28.95 -12.74
N THR A 74 16.07 -28.25 -11.99
CA THR A 74 16.00 -28.20 -10.52
C THR A 74 14.85 -27.34 -9.98
N GLY A 75 14.15 -26.61 -10.85
CA GLY A 75 13.04 -25.74 -10.50
C GLY A 75 13.44 -24.28 -10.18
N VAL A 76 14.73 -23.95 -10.24
CA VAL A 76 15.21 -22.57 -10.10
C VAL A 76 14.89 -21.79 -11.38
N ARG A 77 14.47 -20.54 -11.22
CA ARG A 77 14.06 -19.68 -12.34
C ARG A 77 15.18 -18.74 -12.73
N ALA A 78 15.26 -18.43 -14.03
CA ALA A 78 16.17 -17.40 -14.50
C ALA A 78 15.77 -16.01 -13.97
N PRO A 79 16.73 -15.11 -13.73
CA PRO A 79 16.46 -13.70 -13.43
C PRO A 79 15.51 -13.10 -14.47
N GLY A 80 14.55 -12.29 -14.04
CA GLY A 80 13.56 -11.66 -14.93
C GLY A 80 12.41 -12.56 -15.39
N GLN A 81 12.46 -13.88 -15.15
CA GLN A 81 11.26 -14.72 -15.30
C GLN A 81 10.32 -14.47 -14.12
N ALA A 82 9.29 -13.65 -14.36
CA ALA A 82 8.22 -13.45 -13.39
C ALA A 82 7.70 -14.81 -12.92
N GLY A 83 7.72 -15.01 -11.59
CA GLY A 83 6.96 -16.06 -10.93
C GLY A 83 5.55 -16.09 -11.51
N ARG A 84 5.01 -17.27 -11.87
CA ARG A 84 3.56 -17.34 -12.17
C ARG A 84 2.88 -16.78 -10.94
N ARG A 85 2.29 -15.59 -11.04
CA ARG A 85 1.51 -15.01 -9.94
C ARG A 85 0.55 -16.10 -9.49
N ALA A 86 0.69 -16.54 -8.25
CA ALA A 86 -0.30 -17.41 -7.65
C ALA A 86 -1.62 -16.65 -7.81
N ARG A 87 -2.54 -17.24 -8.59
CA ARG A 87 -3.86 -16.66 -8.86
C ARG A 87 -4.61 -16.72 -7.53
N THR A 88 -4.46 -15.69 -6.70
CA THR A 88 -5.32 -15.49 -5.54
C THR A 88 -6.73 -15.28 -6.09
N ARG A 89 -7.57 -16.31 -6.00
CA ARG A 89 -9.03 -16.13 -6.04
C ARG A 89 -9.39 -15.35 -4.79
N ALA A 90 -9.30 -14.02 -4.84
CA ALA A 90 -9.98 -13.19 -3.87
C ALA A 90 -11.47 -13.38 -4.13
N ALA A 91 -12.12 -14.12 -3.22
CA ALA A 91 -13.56 -14.21 -3.16
C ALA A 91 -14.13 -12.80 -3.03
N ALA A 92 -14.95 -12.41 -3.99
CA ALA A 92 -15.87 -11.30 -3.85
C ALA A 92 -16.85 -11.67 -2.73
N ALA A 93 -16.56 -11.25 -1.50
CA ALA A 93 -17.52 -11.25 -0.41
C ALA A 93 -18.20 -9.89 -0.38
N SER A 94 -19.31 -9.85 -1.10
CA SER A 94 -20.50 -9.02 -0.96
C SER A 94 -20.46 -7.92 0.12
N LYS A 95 -20.45 -6.66 -0.33
CA LYS A 95 -21.15 -5.58 0.35
C LYS A 95 -22.15 -5.01 -0.62
N ASP A 96 -23.36 -5.55 -0.59
CA ASP A 96 -24.56 -4.82 -0.98
C ASP A 96 -25.29 -4.40 0.30
N PRO A 97 -25.89 -3.20 0.32
CA PRO A 97 -26.39 -2.54 1.52
C PRO A 97 -27.75 -3.12 1.93
N ALA A 98 -27.93 -3.37 3.22
CA ALA A 98 -29.23 -3.69 3.78
C ALA A 98 -30.19 -2.51 3.54
N GLY A 99 -31.31 -2.83 2.90
CA GLY A 99 -32.30 -1.89 2.41
C GLY A 99 -33.26 -1.38 3.48
N SER A 100 -33.93 -0.29 3.11
CA SER A 100 -35.14 0.25 3.70
C SER A 100 -36.31 -0.74 3.59
N THR A 101 -37.02 -1.02 4.69
CA THR A 101 -38.48 -1.38 4.75
C THR A 101 -38.89 -1.30 6.23
N GLU A 102 -39.52 -0.21 6.69
CA GLU A 102 -40.98 -0.06 6.87
C GLU A 102 -41.58 -0.93 8.01
N SER A 103 -42.10 -0.27 9.05
CA SER A 103 -43.16 -0.72 9.97
C SER A 103 -43.79 0.49 10.65
#